data_AF-A0A7Y2EBD8-F1
#
_entry.id   AF-A0A7Y2EBD8-F1
#
_cell.length_a   1.000
_cell.length_b   1.000
_cell.length_c   1.000
_cell.angle_alpha   90.00
_cell.angle_beta   90.00
_cell.angle_gamma   90.00
#
_symmetry.space_group_name_H-M   'P 1'
#
loop_
_entity.id
_entity.type
_entity.pdbx_description
1 polymer ?
#
loop_
_entity_poly.entity_id
_entity_poly.type
_entity_poly.pdbx_seq_one_letter_code
_entity_poly.pdbx_strand_id
1 'polypeptide(L)'
;MYVLSTFGLDLRSLVTISSAGAALIAGLLFGSPESAPVEDVSPAVDAVEGSAPSGIRTLAAHRDRPSDPSVATDTLDAYADAAHLNAFFEDRFPSANTCATCHPDHYREWSVSQHAYAQMSPVFNAMHGTILKLTNGTNGDFCIRCHTPVGMNIGEPEFMSNMDRFATSREGITCIVCHRLQNPYGKVSGRLAIVEGDLFDPVYGPTGNAEVERVVASDSFRVNTVRGNAGRAIHTQALEFEQIDTPALCGTCHDVNLVNGFRLEEAFSDYKSSPASGNGVTCQDCHMGTGQGVNAGYATAPAARVGGVYTKPRKRTDHMFAGPDYSVIHPGIFPHNVEAAELATIRQWLQFD
;
A
#
# COMPACT_ATOMS: atom_id res chain seq x y z
N MET A 1 26.10 43.61 -33.41
CA MET A 1 24.86 44.21 -33.94
C MET A 1 23.84 44.15 -32.81
N TYR A 2 23.63 45.26 -32.10
CA TYR A 2 22.76 45.33 -30.91
C TYR A 2 21.39 45.89 -31.33
N VAL A 3 20.31 45.25 -30.90
CA VAL A 3 18.97 45.86 -30.86
C VAL A 3 18.32 45.48 -29.53
N LEU A 4 18.34 46.42 -28.59
CA LEU A 4 17.50 46.41 -27.39
C LEU A 4 16.18 47.11 -27.74
N SER A 5 15.05 46.43 -27.56
CA SER A 5 13.72 47.05 -27.62
C SER A 5 13.12 47.14 -26.22
N THR A 6 13.01 48.37 -25.73
CA THR A 6 12.26 48.71 -24.51
C THR A 6 10.77 48.84 -24.82
N PHE A 7 9.93 48.18 -24.02
CA PHE A 7 8.54 48.59 -23.82
C PHE A 7 8.23 48.56 -22.32
N GLY A 8 7.97 49.72 -21.74
CA GLY A 8 7.38 49.85 -20.42
C GLY A 8 5.86 49.82 -20.52
N LEU A 9 5.20 49.33 -19.47
CA LEU A 9 3.76 49.46 -19.27
C LEU A 9 3.51 50.08 -17.90
N ASP A 10 2.58 51.03 -17.89
CA ASP A 10 2.38 52.03 -16.83
C ASP A 10 1.39 51.54 -15.75
N LEU A 11 1.67 51.86 -14.49
CA LEU A 11 0.76 51.59 -13.37
C LEU A 11 -0.10 52.83 -13.09
N ARG A 12 -1.37 52.83 -13.52
CA ARG A 12 -2.52 53.47 -12.83
C ARG A 12 -3.85 53.24 -13.56
N SER A 13 -4.95 53.35 -12.80
CA SER A 13 -6.37 53.15 -13.21
C SER A 13 -6.82 51.67 -13.19
N LEU A 14 -7.92 51.25 -12.55
CA LEU A 14 -8.98 51.96 -11.82
C LEU A 14 -9.32 51.30 -10.46
N VAL A 15 -9.95 52.09 -9.57
CA VAL A 15 -10.58 51.68 -8.29
C VAL A 15 -12.04 52.16 -8.30
N THR A 16 -12.92 51.55 -7.48
CA THR A 16 -14.41 51.68 -7.43
C THR A 16 -15.11 50.96 -8.61
N ILE A 17 -16.26 50.29 -8.51
CA ILE A 17 -17.55 50.42 -7.77
C ILE A 17 -18.10 48.97 -7.56
N SER A 18 -18.81 48.53 -6.52
CA SER A 18 -19.24 49.07 -5.19
C SER A 18 -19.74 47.90 -4.30
N SER A 19 -20.14 48.16 -3.04
CA SER A 19 -20.73 47.21 -2.08
C SER A 19 -22.24 47.42 -1.89
N ALA A 20 -23.07 46.37 -1.99
CA ALA A 20 -24.46 46.36 -1.51
C ALA A 20 -24.96 44.92 -1.31
N GLY A 21 -25.55 44.59 -0.16
CA GLY A 21 -26.18 43.27 0.07
C GLY A 21 -26.08 42.72 1.49
N ALA A 22 -26.57 43.44 2.50
CA ALA A 22 -26.73 42.91 3.86
C ALA A 22 -28.15 43.18 4.37
N ALA A 23 -28.92 42.12 4.69
CA ALA A 23 -30.15 42.20 5.48
C ALA A 23 -30.71 40.81 5.87
N LEU A 24 -30.79 40.54 7.19
CA LEU A 24 -31.61 39.51 7.86
C LEU A 24 -31.26 38.03 7.50
N ILE A 25 -31.21 37.07 8.42
CA ILE A 25 -32.13 36.79 9.54
C ILE A 25 -31.36 36.57 10.85
N ALA A 26 -31.96 36.92 11.98
CA ALA A 26 -31.48 36.62 13.32
C ALA A 26 -32.57 35.91 14.15
N GLY A 27 -32.15 34.97 15.02
CA GLY A 27 -32.93 34.50 16.16
C GLY A 27 -33.53 33.09 16.04
N LEU A 28 -32.94 32.14 16.78
CA LEU A 28 -33.49 30.92 17.42
C LEU A 28 -32.26 30.13 17.94
N LEU A 29 -31.74 30.49 19.10
CA LEU A 29 -32.06 29.94 20.44
C LEU A 29 -31.47 28.54 20.69
N PHE A 30 -30.58 28.53 21.69
CA PHE A 30 -29.93 27.44 22.40
C PHE A 30 -30.58 26.05 22.39
N GLY A 31 -29.74 25.02 22.21
CA GLY A 31 -30.08 23.63 22.43
C GLY A 31 -28.87 22.70 22.22
N SER A 32 -27.96 22.64 23.20
CA SER A 32 -26.92 21.61 23.23
C SER A 32 -27.54 20.29 23.71
N PRO A 33 -27.39 19.16 22.98
CA PRO A 33 -27.80 17.86 23.51
C PRO A 33 -26.77 17.38 24.54
N GLU A 34 -27.22 17.08 25.75
CA GLU A 34 -26.42 16.42 26.78
C GLU A 34 -26.02 15.01 26.33
N SER A 35 -24.74 14.66 26.56
CA SER A 35 -24.25 13.30 26.40
C SER A 35 -24.76 12.42 27.54
N ALA A 36 -25.64 11.47 27.22
CA ALA A 36 -26.00 10.41 28.16
C ALA A 36 -24.77 9.52 28.48
N PRO A 37 -24.63 9.02 29.72
CA PRO A 37 -23.54 8.11 30.07
C PRO A 37 -23.74 6.77 29.38
N VAL A 38 -22.67 6.26 28.74
CA VAL A 38 -22.63 4.88 28.26
C VAL A 38 -22.21 4.01 29.43
N GLU A 39 -23.09 3.10 29.87
CA GLU A 39 -22.75 2.08 30.86
C GLU A 39 -21.79 1.04 30.23
N ASP A 40 -20.73 0.70 30.96
CA ASP A 40 -19.81 -0.38 30.60
C ASP A 40 -20.52 -1.72 30.78
N VAL A 41 -20.94 -2.31 29.67
CA VAL A 41 -21.44 -3.69 29.61
C VAL A 41 -20.43 -4.54 28.87
N SER A 42 -19.34 -4.87 29.56
CA SER A 42 -18.41 -5.93 29.17
C SER A 42 -19.12 -7.30 29.22
N PRO A 43 -19.34 -8.00 28.08
CA PRO A 43 -19.89 -9.35 28.11
C PRO A 43 -18.81 -10.35 28.53
N ALA A 44 -19.10 -11.16 29.54
CA ALA A 44 -18.24 -12.29 29.89
C ALA A 44 -18.20 -13.29 28.74
N VAL A 45 -17.00 -13.58 28.22
CA VAL A 45 -16.76 -14.64 27.24
C VAL A 45 -16.35 -15.91 27.96
N ASP A 46 -17.27 -16.88 28.03
CA ASP A 46 -16.96 -18.22 28.49
C ASP A 46 -15.96 -18.90 27.54
N ALA A 47 -14.93 -19.53 28.10
CA ALA A 47 -13.89 -20.18 27.33
C ALA A 47 -14.40 -21.45 26.63
N VAL A 48 -14.51 -21.40 25.31
CA VAL A 48 -14.77 -22.57 24.47
C VAL A 48 -13.43 -23.13 23.98
N GLU A 49 -13.04 -24.31 24.47
CA GLU A 49 -11.87 -25.03 23.98
C GLU A 49 -12.08 -25.50 22.52
N GLY A 50 -11.57 -24.73 21.57
CA GLY A 50 -11.61 -25.05 20.14
C GLY A 50 -10.26 -25.55 19.62
N SER A 51 -10.20 -26.80 19.16
CA SER A 51 -8.99 -27.38 18.55
C SER A 51 -8.62 -26.70 17.22
N ALA A 52 -7.40 -26.19 17.11
CA ALA A 52 -6.92 -25.50 15.90
C ALA A 52 -6.89 -26.41 14.65
N PRO A 53 -7.34 -25.94 13.47
CA PRO A 53 -7.30 -26.72 12.24
C PRO A 53 -5.89 -26.76 11.64
N SER A 54 -5.37 -27.96 11.39
CA SER A 54 -4.09 -28.19 10.72
C SER A 54 -4.16 -27.82 9.22
N GLY A 55 -3.60 -26.68 8.82
CA GLY A 55 -3.59 -26.31 7.39
C GLY A 55 -2.79 -25.06 7.02
N ILE A 56 -2.70 -24.06 7.91
CA ILE A 56 -1.91 -22.85 7.69
C ILE A 56 -0.54 -23.03 8.32
N ARG A 57 0.53 -22.93 7.53
CA ARG A 57 1.87 -22.66 8.07
C ARG A 57 1.93 -21.17 8.40
N THR A 58 1.51 -20.83 9.61
CA THR A 58 1.86 -19.54 10.21
C THR A 58 3.39 -19.45 10.24
N LEU A 59 3.91 -18.25 9.94
CA LEU A 59 5.33 -17.95 10.04
C LEU A 59 5.83 -18.39 11.42
N ALA A 60 6.81 -19.29 11.45
CA ALA A 60 7.32 -19.82 12.70
C ALA A 60 8.07 -18.72 13.44
N ALA A 61 7.45 -18.13 14.47
CA ALA A 61 8.15 -17.24 15.38
C ALA A 61 9.38 -17.98 15.94
N HIS A 62 10.58 -17.44 15.67
CA HIS A 62 11.84 -18.06 16.06
C HIS A 62 11.86 -18.32 17.57
N ARG A 63 12.01 -19.59 17.96
CA ARG A 63 12.12 -20.03 19.35
C ARG A 63 13.53 -19.81 19.91
N ASP A 64 13.98 -18.56 19.95
CA ASP A 64 15.12 -18.19 20.79
C ASP A 64 14.60 -17.97 22.23
N ARG A 65 14.68 -19.02 23.05
CA ARG A 65 14.27 -18.98 24.46
C ARG A 65 15.40 -18.38 25.32
N PRO A 66 15.20 -17.25 26.02
CA PRO A 66 16.17 -16.75 26.99
C PRO A 66 16.38 -17.77 28.11
N SER A 67 17.63 -17.90 28.57
CA SER A 67 18.01 -18.82 29.65
C SER A 67 17.72 -18.28 31.06
N ASP A 68 17.21 -17.06 31.18
CA ASP A 68 16.80 -16.43 32.44
C ASP A 68 15.27 -16.53 32.64
N PRO A 69 14.79 -17.22 33.69
CA PRO A 69 13.35 -17.39 33.93
C PRO A 69 12.64 -16.09 34.39
N SER A 70 13.37 -15.05 34.77
CA SER A 70 12.78 -13.75 35.17
C SER A 70 12.60 -12.77 34.01
N VAL A 71 13.35 -12.95 32.92
CA VAL A 71 13.20 -12.19 31.66
C VAL A 71 12.20 -12.88 30.72
N ALA A 72 11.88 -14.16 30.98
CA ALA A 72 11.05 -14.98 30.11
C ALA A 72 9.56 -14.57 30.06
N THR A 73 8.97 -14.00 31.11
CA THR A 73 7.54 -13.64 31.10
C THR A 73 7.27 -12.41 30.24
N ASP A 74 7.94 -11.28 30.53
CA ASP A 74 7.75 -10.02 29.80
C ASP A 74 8.09 -10.15 28.31
N THR A 75 9.03 -11.04 27.96
CA THR A 75 9.34 -11.35 26.57
C THR A 75 8.30 -12.27 25.93
N LEU A 76 7.86 -13.34 26.59
CA LEU A 76 6.84 -14.24 26.04
C LEU A 76 5.50 -13.53 25.80
N ASP A 77 5.07 -12.66 26.72
CA ASP A 77 3.83 -11.90 26.59
C ASP A 77 3.95 -10.88 25.43
N ALA A 78 5.06 -10.14 25.34
CA ALA A 78 5.32 -9.24 24.21
C ALA A 78 5.44 -9.99 22.86
N TYR A 79 5.98 -11.22 22.83
CA TYR A 79 5.99 -12.06 21.63
C TYR A 79 4.60 -12.58 21.27
N ALA A 80 3.78 -12.94 22.26
CA ALA A 80 2.39 -13.34 22.04
C ALA A 80 1.57 -12.18 21.48
N ASP A 81 1.67 -10.99 22.08
CA ASP A 81 1.01 -9.77 21.61
C ASP A 81 1.44 -9.40 20.19
N ALA A 82 2.74 -9.45 19.88
CA ALA A 82 3.24 -9.23 18.53
C ALA A 82 2.73 -10.30 17.54
N ALA A 83 2.61 -11.56 17.95
CA ALA A 83 2.06 -12.62 17.09
C ALA A 83 0.55 -12.45 16.84
N HIS A 84 -0.22 -12.09 17.87
CA HIS A 84 -1.65 -11.80 17.76
C HIS A 84 -1.92 -10.55 16.91
N LEU A 85 -1.15 -9.47 17.10
CA LEU A 85 -1.23 -8.27 16.26
C LEU A 85 -0.88 -8.58 14.80
N ASN A 86 0.18 -9.38 14.55
CA ASN A 86 0.52 -9.78 13.20
C ASN A 86 -0.59 -10.60 12.53
N ALA A 87 -1.22 -11.54 13.24
CA ALA A 87 -2.37 -12.28 12.72
C ALA A 87 -3.58 -11.37 12.45
N PHE A 88 -3.92 -10.50 13.41
CA PHE A 88 -5.04 -9.57 13.32
C PHE A 88 -4.91 -8.58 12.15
N PHE A 89 -3.70 -8.13 11.83
CA PHE A 89 -3.46 -7.27 10.67
C PHE A 89 -3.28 -8.06 9.37
N GLU A 90 -2.77 -9.29 9.37
CA GLU A 90 -2.74 -10.15 8.16
C GLU A 90 -4.17 -10.47 7.66
N ASP A 91 -5.12 -10.64 8.58
CA ASP A 91 -6.55 -10.85 8.28
C ASP A 91 -7.25 -9.59 7.72
N ARG A 92 -6.58 -8.43 7.69
CA ARG A 92 -7.12 -7.14 7.20
C ARG A 92 -6.29 -6.54 6.05
N PHE A 93 -4.98 -6.78 6.07
CA PHE A 93 -3.97 -6.20 5.18
C PHE A 93 -2.87 -7.25 4.91
N PRO A 94 -3.17 -8.30 4.12
CA PRO A 94 -2.27 -9.43 3.94
C PRO A 94 -0.96 -9.04 3.25
N SER A 95 0.13 -9.65 3.73
CA SER A 95 1.49 -9.49 3.20
C SER A 95 1.60 -9.94 1.73
N ALA A 96 2.51 -9.31 0.98
CA ALA A 96 2.90 -9.77 -0.35
C ALA A 96 3.39 -11.23 -0.36
N ASN A 97 3.90 -11.76 0.76
CA ASN A 97 4.30 -13.17 0.89
C ASN A 97 3.09 -14.11 0.73
N THR A 98 1.91 -13.71 1.21
CA THR A 98 0.64 -14.42 1.01
C THR A 98 0.27 -14.44 -0.49
N CYS A 99 0.49 -13.34 -1.21
CA CYS A 99 0.34 -13.27 -2.67
C CYS A 99 1.37 -14.14 -3.43
N ALA A 100 2.62 -14.18 -2.98
CA ALA A 100 3.74 -14.89 -3.62
C ALA A 100 3.46 -16.38 -3.84
N THR A 101 2.70 -16.99 -2.93
CA THR A 101 2.28 -18.40 -2.97
C THR A 101 1.55 -18.79 -4.26
N CYS A 102 0.81 -17.85 -4.86
CA CYS A 102 0.06 -18.05 -6.11
C CYS A 102 0.58 -17.19 -7.27
N HIS A 103 1.20 -16.04 -6.99
CA HIS A 103 1.69 -15.07 -7.99
C HIS A 103 3.22 -14.87 -7.92
N PRO A 104 4.03 -15.95 -8.01
CA PRO A 104 5.47 -15.88 -7.74
C PRO A 104 6.22 -14.97 -8.74
N ASP A 105 5.76 -14.88 -9.99
CA ASP A 105 6.40 -14.04 -11.00
C ASP A 105 6.17 -12.54 -10.75
N HIS A 106 4.95 -12.14 -10.39
CA HIS A 106 4.66 -10.74 -10.02
C HIS A 106 5.34 -10.38 -8.69
N TYR A 107 5.35 -11.29 -7.71
CA TYR A 107 6.06 -11.08 -6.45
C TYR A 107 7.55 -10.85 -6.67
N ARG A 108 8.23 -11.68 -7.49
CA ARG A 108 9.66 -11.53 -7.80
C ARG A 108 9.99 -10.21 -8.48
N GLU A 109 9.12 -9.73 -9.37
CA GLU A 109 9.27 -8.42 -10.02
C GLU A 109 9.08 -7.29 -9.01
N TRP A 110 7.99 -7.35 -8.25
CA TRP A 110 7.67 -6.36 -7.24
C TRP A 110 8.71 -6.31 -6.11
N SER A 111 9.24 -7.44 -5.63
CA SER A 111 10.05 -7.48 -4.41
C SER A 111 11.41 -6.80 -4.52
N VAL A 112 11.87 -6.55 -5.76
CA VAL A 112 13.08 -5.78 -6.10
C VAL A 112 12.77 -4.34 -6.53
N SER A 113 11.49 -3.96 -6.63
CA SER A 113 11.03 -2.68 -7.17
C SER A 113 11.22 -1.51 -6.21
N GLN A 114 11.21 -0.28 -6.75
CA GLN A 114 11.20 0.93 -5.91
C GLN A 114 9.89 1.10 -5.11
N HIS A 115 8.79 0.55 -5.62
CA HIS A 115 7.53 0.44 -4.88
C HIS A 115 7.68 -0.39 -3.60
N ALA A 116 8.37 -1.53 -3.65
CA ALA A 116 8.62 -2.36 -2.49
C ALA A 116 9.75 -1.81 -1.57
N TYR A 117 10.65 -0.99 -2.13
CA TYR A 117 11.69 -0.29 -1.37
C TYR A 117 11.21 1.00 -0.70
N ALA A 118 10.03 1.51 -1.05
CA ALA A 118 9.55 2.84 -0.67
C ALA A 118 9.62 3.13 0.85
N GLN A 119 9.14 2.20 1.69
CA GLN A 119 9.27 2.32 3.15
C GLN A 119 10.64 1.87 3.66
N MET A 120 11.36 1.02 2.94
CA MET A 120 12.62 0.42 3.38
C MET A 120 13.84 1.33 3.20
N SER A 121 13.77 2.32 2.29
CA SER A 121 14.86 3.27 2.01
C SER A 121 15.33 4.04 3.25
N PRO A 122 16.59 3.88 3.72
CA PRO A 122 17.12 4.65 4.85
C PRO A 122 17.23 6.14 4.53
N VAL A 123 17.47 6.49 3.26
CA VAL A 123 17.55 7.87 2.79
C VAL A 123 16.19 8.56 2.95
N PHE A 124 15.10 7.89 2.52
CA PHE A 124 13.75 8.38 2.74
C PHE A 124 13.43 8.54 4.23
N ASN A 125 13.68 7.50 5.05
CA ASN A 125 13.35 7.55 6.48
C ASN A 125 14.14 8.63 7.23
N ALA A 126 15.42 8.85 6.88
CA ALA A 126 16.22 9.93 7.43
C ALA A 126 15.68 11.33 7.02
N MET A 127 15.27 11.49 5.76
CA MET A 127 14.64 12.72 5.28
C MET A 127 13.30 12.99 5.99
N HIS A 128 12.42 11.99 6.04
CA HIS A 128 11.10 12.06 6.69
C HIS A 128 11.21 12.41 8.17
N GLY A 129 12.06 11.69 8.93
CA GLY A 129 12.33 12.00 10.34
C GLY A 129 12.92 13.40 10.56
N THR A 130 13.76 13.87 9.62
CA THR A 130 14.30 15.24 9.66
C THR A 130 13.20 16.28 9.43
N ILE A 131 12.33 16.08 8.43
CA ILE A 131 11.20 16.98 8.13
C ILE A 131 10.20 17.02 9.30
N LEU A 132 9.82 15.88 9.86
CA LEU A 132 8.94 15.83 11.03
C LEU A 132 9.54 16.56 12.23
N LYS A 133 10.85 16.40 12.48
CA LYS A 133 11.55 17.14 13.54
C LYS A 133 11.57 18.65 13.29
N LEU A 134 11.89 19.10 12.07
CA LEU A 134 11.94 20.52 11.71
C LEU A 134 10.55 21.18 11.71
N THR A 135 9.50 20.43 11.41
CA THR A 135 8.11 20.91 11.39
C THR A 135 7.37 20.68 12.71
N ASN A 136 8.05 20.15 13.74
CA ASN A 136 7.45 19.77 15.02
C ASN A 136 6.16 18.92 14.84
N GLY A 137 6.23 17.94 13.94
CA GLY A 137 5.12 17.05 13.58
C GLY A 137 4.04 17.67 12.67
N THR A 138 4.06 18.97 12.38
CA THR A 138 2.97 19.63 11.60
C THR A 138 2.90 19.23 10.12
N ASN A 139 3.95 18.59 9.58
CA ASN A 139 3.90 17.93 8.27
C ASN A 139 3.03 16.65 8.28
N GLY A 140 2.87 16.03 9.45
CA GLY A 140 2.06 14.84 9.68
C GLY A 140 2.38 13.67 8.74
N ASP A 141 1.33 12.94 8.38
CA ASP A 141 1.37 11.80 7.47
C ASP A 141 1.76 12.11 5.99
N PHE A 142 2.13 13.36 5.64
CA PHE A 142 2.28 13.81 4.25
C PHE A 142 3.25 12.96 3.41
N CYS A 143 4.45 12.67 3.92
CA CYS A 143 5.41 11.83 3.21
C CYS A 143 5.04 10.34 3.29
N ILE A 144 4.62 9.92 4.49
CA ILE A 144 4.53 8.52 4.88
C ILE A 144 3.26 7.83 4.35
N ARG A 145 2.19 8.57 4.03
CA ARG A 145 1.00 8.04 3.34
C ARG A 145 1.30 7.48 1.94
N CYS A 146 2.33 7.99 1.25
CA CYS A 146 2.79 7.45 -0.03
C CYS A 146 3.80 6.31 0.16
N HIS A 147 4.64 6.37 1.20
CA HIS A 147 5.71 5.40 1.37
C HIS A 147 5.30 4.13 2.13
N THR A 148 4.33 4.21 3.04
CA THR A 148 3.63 3.05 3.63
C THR A 148 2.12 3.33 3.77
N PRO A 149 1.36 3.20 2.66
CA PRO A 149 -0.09 3.40 2.70
C PRO A 149 -0.79 2.45 3.68
N VAL A 150 -0.32 1.20 3.79
CA VAL A 150 -0.85 0.22 4.75
C VAL A 150 -0.62 0.66 6.19
N GLY A 151 0.59 1.10 6.55
CA GLY A 151 0.89 1.61 7.89
C GLY A 151 -0.04 2.77 8.28
N MET A 152 -0.33 3.67 7.35
CA MET A 152 -1.27 4.79 7.59
C MET A 152 -2.75 4.36 7.62
N ASN A 153 -3.13 3.26 6.97
CA ASN A 153 -4.49 2.70 7.06
C ASN A 153 -4.72 1.98 8.40
N ILE A 154 -3.70 1.32 8.98
CA ILE A 154 -3.80 0.69 10.31
C ILE A 154 -3.55 1.64 11.48
N GLY A 155 -3.15 2.88 11.22
CA GLY A 155 -2.88 3.89 12.26
C GLY A 155 -1.52 3.75 12.94
N GLU A 156 -0.51 3.20 12.26
CA GLU A 156 0.88 3.24 12.76
C GLU A 156 1.36 4.68 12.98
N PRO A 157 2.25 4.91 13.96
CA PRO A 157 2.97 6.18 14.08
C PRO A 157 3.61 6.65 12.77
N GLU A 158 3.48 7.95 12.51
CA GLU A 158 4.05 8.62 11.34
C GLU A 158 5.57 8.39 11.24
N PHE A 159 6.26 8.29 12.38
CA PHE A 159 7.66 7.94 12.47
C PHE A 159 7.91 6.85 13.52
N MET A 160 8.43 5.71 13.06
CA MET A 160 8.88 4.59 13.88
C MET A 160 9.92 3.78 13.09
N SER A 161 10.63 2.89 13.76
CA SER A 161 11.60 1.99 13.10
C SER A 161 10.89 0.98 12.19
N ASN A 162 11.47 0.69 11.03
CA ASN A 162 11.06 -0.45 10.20
C ASN A 162 11.24 -1.79 10.91
N MET A 163 12.02 -1.88 11.98
CA MET A 163 12.07 -3.12 12.78
C MET A 163 10.76 -3.38 13.54
N ASP A 164 9.99 -2.32 13.81
CA ASP A 164 8.83 -2.34 14.71
C ASP A 164 7.49 -2.10 13.96
N ARG A 165 7.54 -1.72 12.67
CA ARG A 165 6.36 -1.67 11.78
C ARG A 165 5.81 -3.07 11.50
N PHE A 166 4.50 -3.17 11.31
CA PHE A 166 3.82 -4.40 10.86
C PHE A 166 4.40 -4.88 9.52
N ALA A 167 4.37 -6.19 9.27
CA ALA A 167 5.02 -6.81 8.12
C ALA A 167 4.63 -6.13 6.80
N THR A 168 3.34 -6.04 6.51
CA THR A 168 2.78 -5.43 5.30
C THR A 168 3.04 -3.92 5.21
N SER A 169 3.17 -3.21 6.34
CA SER A 169 3.55 -1.79 6.35
C SER A 169 4.98 -1.56 5.83
N ARG A 170 5.89 -2.52 6.02
CA ARG A 170 7.30 -2.43 5.57
C ARG A 170 7.47 -2.70 4.08
N GLU A 171 6.50 -3.36 3.48
CA GLU A 171 6.46 -3.68 2.05
C GLU A 171 6.20 -2.45 1.17
N GLY A 172 5.98 -1.27 1.75
CA GLY A 172 5.80 -0.01 1.03
C GLY A 172 4.54 0.00 0.17
N ILE A 173 4.70 0.21 -1.14
CA ILE A 173 3.62 0.04 -2.13
C ILE A 173 3.48 -1.46 -2.43
N THR A 174 2.88 -2.21 -1.50
CA THR A 174 2.62 -3.65 -1.63
C THR A 174 1.44 -3.98 -2.57
N CYS A 175 1.22 -5.27 -2.88
CA CYS A 175 0.18 -5.76 -3.78
C CYS A 175 -1.20 -5.17 -3.48
N ILE A 176 -1.60 -5.15 -2.20
CA ILE A 176 -2.93 -4.66 -1.78
C ILE A 176 -3.10 -3.15 -1.90
N VAL A 177 -2.02 -2.35 -1.97
CA VAL A 177 -2.12 -0.90 -2.18
C VAL A 177 -2.75 -0.58 -3.52
N CYS A 178 -2.56 -1.42 -4.54
CA CYS A 178 -3.22 -1.29 -5.84
C CYS A 178 -4.43 -2.23 -5.98
N HIS A 179 -4.31 -3.48 -5.52
CA HIS A 179 -5.32 -4.52 -5.73
C HIS A 179 -6.44 -4.58 -4.68
N ARG A 180 -6.44 -3.67 -3.70
CA ARG A 180 -7.57 -3.44 -2.77
C ARG A 180 -8.05 -1.98 -2.78
N LEU A 181 -7.99 -1.33 -3.94
CA LEU A 181 -8.68 -0.05 -4.16
C LEU A 181 -9.97 -0.30 -4.94
N GLN A 182 -11.09 0.18 -4.39
CA GLN A 182 -12.42 0.10 -5.01
C GLN A 182 -12.91 1.44 -5.57
N ASN A 183 -12.22 2.54 -5.27
CA ASN A 183 -12.69 3.91 -5.51
C ASN A 183 -11.73 4.70 -6.40
N PRO A 184 -12.26 5.55 -7.31
CA PRO A 184 -11.47 6.43 -8.14
C PRO A 184 -11.03 7.70 -7.39
N TYR A 185 -9.96 7.62 -6.60
CA TYR A 185 -9.51 8.74 -5.75
C TYR A 185 -9.01 9.97 -6.53
N GLY A 186 -8.34 9.77 -7.68
CA GLY A 186 -7.73 10.85 -8.44
C GLY A 186 -6.57 11.52 -7.70
N LYS A 187 -6.35 12.83 -7.93
CA LYS A 187 -5.18 13.59 -7.43
C LYS A 187 -5.29 13.92 -5.93
N VAL A 188 -5.23 12.91 -5.06
CA VAL A 188 -5.29 13.04 -3.58
C VAL A 188 -3.94 12.92 -2.88
N SER A 189 -2.85 12.86 -3.65
CA SER A 189 -1.46 12.75 -3.16
C SER A 189 -1.32 11.66 -2.09
N GLY A 190 -1.60 10.41 -2.48
CA GLY A 190 -1.38 9.20 -1.70
C GLY A 190 -2.35 8.90 -0.55
N ARG A 191 -3.35 9.75 -0.26
CA ARG A 191 -4.35 9.44 0.78
C ARG A 191 -5.38 8.41 0.27
N LEU A 192 -4.97 7.15 0.26
CA LEU A 192 -5.74 5.99 -0.17
C LEU A 192 -6.42 5.30 1.02
N ALA A 193 -7.72 5.06 0.94
CA ALA A 193 -8.38 4.06 1.80
C ALA A 193 -8.35 2.70 1.09
N ILE A 194 -7.60 1.77 1.69
CA ILE A 194 -7.44 0.40 1.23
C ILE A 194 -8.61 -0.42 1.80
N VAL A 195 -9.25 -1.23 0.96
CA VAL A 195 -10.33 -2.13 1.40
C VAL A 195 -9.74 -3.23 2.26
N GLU A 196 -10.22 -3.35 3.50
CA GLU A 196 -9.74 -4.37 4.43
C GLU A 196 -10.21 -5.78 4.03
N GLY A 197 -9.44 -6.79 4.41
CA GLY A 197 -9.83 -8.20 4.39
C GLY A 197 -8.67 -9.16 4.18
N ASP A 198 -8.94 -10.46 4.33
CA ASP A 198 -7.96 -11.54 4.27
C ASP A 198 -7.89 -12.18 2.87
N LEU A 199 -7.14 -13.27 2.73
CA LEU A 199 -7.03 -14.02 1.46
C LEU A 199 -8.37 -14.60 0.95
N PHE A 200 -9.46 -14.62 1.71
CA PHE A 200 -10.79 -15.04 1.26
C PHE A 200 -11.65 -13.88 0.74
N ASP A 201 -11.26 -12.63 0.91
CA ASP A 201 -12.03 -11.47 0.42
C ASP A 201 -11.67 -11.08 -1.04
N PRO A 202 -12.52 -10.31 -1.74
CA PRO A 202 -12.27 -9.89 -3.12
C PRO A 202 -11.01 -9.03 -3.32
N VAL A 203 -10.41 -9.16 -4.49
CA VAL A 203 -9.35 -8.25 -4.99
C VAL A 203 -9.78 -7.58 -6.29
N TYR A 204 -9.15 -6.47 -6.66
CA TYR A 204 -9.52 -5.65 -7.81
C TYR A 204 -8.49 -5.75 -8.95
N GLY A 205 -8.95 -5.80 -10.20
CA GLY A 205 -8.10 -5.98 -11.38
C GLY A 205 -8.78 -5.54 -12.69
N PRO A 206 -8.09 -5.63 -13.84
CA PRO A 206 -8.59 -5.08 -15.10
C PRO A 206 -9.48 -6.01 -15.93
N THR A 207 -9.75 -7.25 -15.48
CA THR A 207 -10.39 -8.29 -16.33
C THR A 207 -11.57 -9.02 -15.68
N GLY A 208 -11.99 -8.61 -14.48
CA GLY A 208 -13.10 -9.24 -13.75
C GLY A 208 -12.88 -10.73 -13.39
N ASN A 209 -13.99 -11.40 -13.06
CA ASN A 209 -13.99 -12.59 -12.20
C ASN A 209 -13.84 -13.94 -12.93
N ALA A 210 -14.00 -13.97 -14.26
CA ALA A 210 -14.22 -15.20 -15.02
C ALA A 210 -13.10 -16.26 -14.90
N GLU A 211 -11.86 -15.85 -14.65
CA GLU A 211 -10.75 -16.79 -14.43
C GLU A 211 -10.71 -17.33 -13.00
N VAL A 212 -11.16 -16.57 -11.99
CA VAL A 212 -11.30 -17.03 -10.60
C VAL A 212 -12.41 -18.08 -10.55
N GLU A 213 -13.56 -17.82 -11.15
CA GLU A 213 -14.67 -18.78 -11.27
C GLU A 213 -14.22 -20.10 -11.90
N ARG A 214 -13.42 -20.02 -12.98
CA ARG A 214 -12.86 -21.21 -13.64
C ARG A 214 -11.86 -21.97 -12.77
N VAL A 215 -11.06 -21.27 -11.96
CA VAL A 215 -10.10 -21.88 -11.03
C VAL A 215 -10.83 -22.55 -9.86
N VAL A 216 -11.84 -21.90 -9.30
CA VAL A 216 -12.67 -22.42 -8.20
C VAL A 216 -13.52 -23.61 -8.66
N ALA A 217 -14.06 -23.59 -9.88
CA ALA A 217 -14.82 -24.70 -10.45
C ALA A 217 -13.96 -25.89 -10.92
N SER A 218 -12.65 -25.91 -10.67
CA SER A 218 -11.73 -26.92 -11.19
C SER A 218 -10.87 -27.55 -10.09
N ASP A 219 -11.17 -28.81 -9.78
CA ASP A 219 -10.47 -29.65 -8.79
C ASP A 219 -8.94 -29.66 -8.96
N SER A 220 -8.45 -29.48 -10.19
CA SER A 220 -7.03 -29.41 -10.54
C SER A 220 -6.24 -28.39 -9.72
N PHE A 221 -6.86 -27.27 -9.32
CA PHE A 221 -6.19 -26.22 -8.54
C PHE A 221 -6.27 -26.47 -7.03
N ARG A 222 -7.19 -27.33 -6.57
CA ARG A 222 -7.40 -27.71 -5.15
C ARG A 222 -7.57 -26.49 -4.22
N VAL A 223 -8.25 -25.46 -4.73
CA VAL A 223 -8.51 -24.21 -3.99
C VAL A 223 -9.74 -24.32 -3.10
N ASN A 224 -9.84 -23.40 -2.14
CA ASN A 224 -10.96 -23.23 -1.25
C ASN A 224 -11.21 -21.74 -1.01
N THR A 225 -12.47 -21.32 -1.09
CA THR A 225 -12.94 -19.94 -0.88
C THR A 225 -13.73 -19.75 0.42
N VAL A 226 -13.83 -20.78 1.26
CA VAL A 226 -14.60 -20.76 2.52
C VAL A 226 -13.67 -20.90 3.72
N ARG A 227 -13.68 -19.92 4.62
CA ARG A 227 -12.88 -19.91 5.85
C ARG A 227 -13.10 -21.21 6.66
N GLY A 228 -12.02 -21.78 7.20
CA GLY A 228 -12.03 -23.03 7.96
C GLY A 228 -12.10 -24.33 7.15
N ASN A 229 -12.48 -24.30 5.86
CA ASN A 229 -12.49 -25.50 5.03
C ASN A 229 -11.07 -25.92 4.58
N ALA A 230 -10.88 -27.22 4.35
CA ALA A 230 -9.63 -27.76 3.83
C ALA A 230 -9.44 -27.41 2.34
N GLY A 231 -8.22 -27.05 1.96
CA GLY A 231 -7.85 -26.66 0.60
C GLY A 231 -6.88 -25.48 0.60
N ARG A 232 -6.42 -25.05 -0.58
CA ARG A 232 -5.60 -23.85 -0.71
C ARG A 232 -6.51 -22.61 -0.71
N ALA A 233 -6.39 -21.76 0.32
CA ALA A 233 -7.09 -20.48 0.36
C ALA A 233 -6.82 -19.65 -0.91
N ILE A 234 -7.86 -18.98 -1.41
CA ILE A 234 -7.80 -18.05 -2.55
C ILE A 234 -8.87 -16.97 -2.37
N HIS A 235 -8.61 -15.79 -2.92
CA HIS A 235 -9.56 -14.68 -2.95
C HIS A 235 -10.86 -15.12 -3.63
N THR A 236 -12.00 -14.83 -2.99
CA THR A 236 -13.33 -15.27 -3.47
C THR A 236 -13.65 -14.73 -4.86
N GLN A 237 -13.19 -13.51 -5.17
CA GLN A 237 -13.45 -12.84 -6.43
C GLN A 237 -12.25 -12.03 -6.93
N ALA A 238 -12.21 -11.79 -8.24
CA ALA A 238 -11.48 -10.70 -8.86
C ALA A 238 -12.50 -9.72 -9.47
N LEU A 239 -12.72 -8.59 -8.81
CA LEU A 239 -13.62 -7.54 -9.27
C LEU A 239 -12.93 -6.64 -10.30
N GLU A 240 -13.71 -6.08 -11.22
CA GLU A 240 -13.18 -5.12 -12.18
C GLU A 240 -13.03 -3.73 -11.55
N PHE A 241 -11.86 -3.10 -11.73
CA PHE A 241 -11.63 -1.71 -11.36
C PHE A 241 -11.08 -0.96 -12.57
N GLU A 242 -11.97 -0.22 -13.25
CA GLU A 242 -11.74 0.47 -14.52
C GLU A 242 -10.46 1.34 -14.54
N GLN A 243 -10.05 1.90 -13.40
CA GLN A 243 -8.88 2.79 -13.38
C GLN A 243 -7.54 2.06 -13.30
N ILE A 244 -7.50 0.77 -12.96
CA ILE A 244 -6.27 0.09 -12.57
C ILE A 244 -5.24 -0.03 -13.72
N ASP A 245 -5.70 -0.09 -14.96
CA ASP A 245 -4.86 -0.08 -16.17
C ASP A 245 -4.83 1.29 -16.88
N THR A 246 -5.32 2.34 -16.22
CA THR A 246 -5.25 3.73 -16.69
C THR A 246 -4.18 4.54 -15.97
N PRO A 247 -3.62 5.60 -16.60
CA PRO A 247 -2.72 6.55 -15.95
C PRO A 247 -3.26 7.21 -14.66
N ALA A 248 -4.58 7.21 -14.45
CA ALA A 248 -5.20 7.86 -13.29
C ALA A 248 -4.88 7.16 -11.97
N LEU A 249 -4.66 5.83 -11.97
CA LEU A 249 -4.17 5.11 -10.79
C LEU A 249 -2.83 5.69 -10.33
N CYS A 250 -1.84 5.74 -11.24
CA CYS A 250 -0.49 6.25 -10.97
C CYS A 250 -0.52 7.71 -10.48
N GLY A 251 -1.36 8.55 -11.09
CA GLY A 251 -1.57 9.94 -10.70
C GLY A 251 -2.19 10.16 -9.32
N THR A 252 -2.57 9.10 -8.61
CA THR A 252 -2.97 9.20 -7.19
C THR A 252 -1.77 9.44 -6.27
N CYS A 253 -0.61 8.90 -6.62
CA CYS A 253 0.65 9.08 -5.89
C CYS A 253 1.60 10.05 -6.62
N HIS A 254 1.73 9.93 -7.95
CA HIS A 254 2.65 10.72 -8.79
C HIS A 254 2.10 12.09 -9.23
N ASP A 255 1.38 12.75 -8.32
CA ASP A 255 0.90 14.13 -8.45
C ASP A 255 0.76 14.72 -7.03
N VAL A 256 1.88 15.20 -6.49
CA VAL A 256 2.05 15.53 -5.07
C VAL A 256 1.95 17.03 -4.86
N ASN A 257 0.91 17.44 -4.13
CA ASN A 257 0.67 18.84 -3.79
C ASN A 257 0.77 19.05 -2.27
N LEU A 258 1.52 20.06 -1.85
CA LEU A 258 1.54 20.52 -0.46
C LEU A 258 0.23 21.22 -0.10
N VAL A 259 -0.06 21.30 1.21
CA VAL A 259 -1.30 21.93 1.75
C VAL A 259 -1.48 23.41 1.39
N ASN A 260 -0.40 24.09 0.99
CA ASN A 260 -0.42 25.48 0.50
C ASN A 260 -0.61 25.59 -1.02
N GLY A 261 -0.85 24.48 -1.72
CA GLY A 261 -0.98 24.43 -3.19
C GLY A 261 0.34 24.42 -3.96
N PHE A 262 1.50 24.41 -3.29
CA PHE A 262 2.79 24.20 -3.95
C PHE A 262 2.88 22.77 -4.49
N ARG A 263 3.29 22.63 -5.75
CA ARG A 263 3.41 21.34 -6.43
C ARG A 263 4.81 20.79 -6.19
N LEU A 264 4.90 19.67 -5.48
CA LEU A 264 6.17 19.03 -5.12
C LEU A 264 6.60 18.01 -6.18
N GLU A 265 5.64 17.29 -6.76
CA GLU A 265 5.85 16.36 -7.87
C GLU A 265 4.68 16.51 -8.85
N GLU A 266 4.98 16.73 -10.13
CA GLU A 266 3.97 16.98 -11.18
C GLU A 266 3.95 15.89 -12.27
N ALA A 267 4.58 14.73 -12.03
CA ALA A 267 4.84 13.73 -13.07
C ALA A 267 3.59 13.30 -13.86
N PHE A 268 2.43 13.14 -13.22
CA PHE A 268 1.16 12.86 -13.89
C PHE A 268 0.61 14.07 -14.66
N SER A 269 0.78 15.29 -14.14
CA SER A 269 0.40 16.54 -14.82
C SER A 269 1.26 16.79 -16.06
N ASP A 270 2.58 16.59 -15.95
CA ASP A 270 3.52 16.65 -17.06
C ASP A 270 3.19 15.59 -18.11
N TYR A 271 2.97 14.34 -17.68
CA TYR A 271 2.50 13.26 -18.55
C TYR A 271 1.25 13.66 -19.32
N LYS A 272 0.23 14.26 -18.67
CA LYS A 272 -1.01 14.70 -19.34
C LYS A 272 -0.77 15.70 -20.47
N SER A 273 0.27 16.54 -20.36
CA SER A 273 0.69 17.49 -21.40
C SER A 273 1.59 16.89 -22.49
N SER A 274 2.12 15.68 -22.28
CA SER A 274 3.12 15.06 -23.15
C SER A 274 2.54 14.47 -24.45
N PRO A 275 3.37 14.28 -25.50
CA PRO A 275 2.99 13.53 -26.69
C PRO A 275 2.56 12.09 -26.40
N ALA A 276 3.02 11.47 -25.30
CA ALA A 276 2.61 10.10 -24.93
C ALA A 276 1.12 10.06 -24.59
N SER A 277 0.66 10.97 -23.71
CA SER A 277 -0.76 11.17 -23.38
C SER A 277 -1.59 11.52 -24.62
N GLY A 278 -1.09 12.43 -25.47
CA GLY A 278 -1.75 12.79 -26.74
C GLY A 278 -1.93 11.63 -27.73
N ASN A 279 -1.04 10.63 -27.67
CA ASN A 279 -1.09 9.41 -28.49
C ASN A 279 -1.77 8.23 -27.78
N GLY A 280 -2.32 8.41 -26.57
CA GLY A 280 -2.96 7.35 -25.79
C GLY A 280 -2.01 6.33 -25.17
N VAL A 281 -0.70 6.58 -25.16
CA VAL A 281 0.30 5.72 -24.50
C VAL A 281 0.26 5.96 -22.99
N THR A 282 -0.09 4.94 -22.23
CA THR A 282 -0.29 5.00 -20.77
C THR A 282 1.01 4.91 -19.98
N CYS A 283 0.96 5.22 -18.68
CA CYS A 283 2.05 4.95 -17.75
C CYS A 283 2.40 3.45 -17.73
N GLN A 284 1.39 2.59 -17.73
CA GLN A 284 1.50 1.14 -17.74
C GLN A 284 2.24 0.62 -18.99
N ASP A 285 2.04 1.23 -20.17
CA ASP A 285 2.68 0.77 -21.41
C ASP A 285 4.20 0.91 -21.37
N CYS A 286 4.73 1.91 -20.66
CA CYS A 286 6.16 2.12 -20.49
C CYS A 286 6.75 1.51 -19.20
N HIS A 287 5.99 1.43 -18.11
CA HIS A 287 6.50 1.01 -16.79
C HIS A 287 6.04 -0.39 -16.34
N MET A 288 5.11 -1.01 -17.07
CA MET A 288 4.60 -2.37 -16.81
C MET A 288 4.61 -3.25 -18.07
N GLY A 289 5.32 -2.82 -19.11
CA GLY A 289 5.57 -3.58 -20.33
C GLY A 289 6.76 -4.55 -20.21
N THR A 290 7.13 -5.18 -21.32
CA THR A 290 8.30 -6.09 -21.41
C THR A 290 9.66 -5.40 -21.36
N GLY A 291 9.68 -4.07 -21.46
CA GLY A 291 10.86 -3.22 -21.33
C GLY A 291 10.53 -1.99 -20.50
N GLN A 292 11.31 -1.75 -19.45
CA GLN A 292 11.09 -0.64 -18.53
C GLN A 292 11.48 0.71 -19.17
N GLY A 293 10.62 1.72 -19.01
CA GLY A 293 10.80 3.08 -19.56
C GLY A 293 10.46 3.25 -21.04
N VAL A 294 9.98 2.21 -21.73
CA VAL A 294 9.67 2.23 -23.17
C VAL A 294 8.39 1.44 -23.46
N ASN A 295 7.58 1.90 -24.42
CA ASN A 295 6.40 1.14 -24.87
C ASN A 295 6.82 -0.05 -25.74
N ALA A 296 7.29 -1.11 -25.09
CA ALA A 296 7.71 -2.38 -25.70
C ALA A 296 6.56 -3.40 -25.85
N GLY A 297 5.34 -3.01 -25.48
CA GLY A 297 4.19 -3.93 -25.38
C GLY A 297 4.30 -4.87 -24.16
N TYR A 298 3.50 -5.94 -24.16
CA TYR A 298 3.30 -6.80 -23.00
C TYR A 298 3.52 -8.28 -23.34
N ALA A 299 3.97 -9.04 -22.34
CA ALA A 299 3.99 -10.50 -22.45
C ALA A 299 2.56 -11.06 -22.42
N THR A 300 2.37 -12.22 -23.06
CA THR A 300 1.16 -13.03 -22.87
C THR A 300 1.52 -14.27 -22.04
N ALA A 301 1.08 -14.30 -20.79
CA ALA A 301 1.46 -15.34 -19.84
C ALA A 301 0.38 -15.52 -18.75
N PRO A 302 0.37 -16.66 -18.02
CA PRO A 302 -0.45 -16.84 -16.83
C PRO A 302 -0.20 -15.74 -15.79
N ALA A 303 -1.26 -15.32 -15.09
CA ALA A 303 -1.15 -14.39 -13.97
C ALA A 303 -0.85 -15.09 -12.64
N ALA A 304 -1.11 -16.39 -12.54
CA ALA A 304 -0.87 -17.18 -11.34
C ALA A 304 -0.45 -18.63 -11.67
N ARG A 305 0.23 -19.25 -10.71
CA ARG A 305 0.54 -20.69 -10.66
C ARG A 305 0.04 -21.24 -9.32
N VAL A 306 -1.17 -21.78 -9.31
CA VAL A 306 -1.89 -22.21 -8.10
C VAL A 306 -1.79 -23.73 -7.99
N GLY A 307 -1.21 -24.23 -6.89
CA GLY A 307 -1.02 -25.68 -6.68
C GLY A 307 -0.11 -26.35 -7.73
N GLY A 308 0.74 -25.58 -8.42
CA GLY A 308 1.57 -26.04 -9.53
C GLY A 308 0.92 -25.91 -10.92
N VAL A 309 -0.39 -25.66 -10.99
CA VAL A 309 -1.17 -25.50 -12.23
C VAL A 309 -1.27 -24.01 -12.61
N TYR A 310 -1.12 -23.70 -13.89
CA TYR A 310 -1.16 -22.31 -14.37
C TYR A 310 -2.59 -21.85 -14.69
N THR A 311 -2.87 -20.55 -14.46
CA THR A 311 -4.07 -19.89 -15.00
C THR A 311 -4.00 -19.78 -16.53
N LYS A 312 -5.11 -19.43 -17.17
CA LYS A 312 -5.11 -19.04 -18.59
C LYS A 312 -4.10 -17.90 -18.82
N PRO A 313 -3.35 -17.92 -19.94
CA PRO A 313 -2.55 -16.78 -20.36
C PRO A 313 -3.41 -15.55 -20.67
N ARG A 314 -2.96 -14.37 -20.27
CA ARG A 314 -3.54 -13.06 -20.62
C ARG A 314 -2.43 -12.02 -20.87
N LYS A 315 -2.80 -10.78 -21.23
CA LYS A 315 -1.91 -9.61 -21.10
C LYS A 315 -1.31 -9.62 -19.69
N ARG A 316 -0.01 -9.83 -19.59
CA ARG A 316 0.74 -9.83 -18.32
C ARG A 316 1.48 -8.51 -18.20
N THR A 317 1.23 -7.82 -17.11
CA THR A 317 1.94 -6.62 -16.69
C THR A 317 3.17 -7.01 -15.88
N ASP A 318 4.30 -6.39 -16.17
CA ASP A 318 5.49 -6.44 -15.35
C ASP A 318 5.30 -5.57 -14.10
N HIS A 319 5.77 -6.04 -12.94
CA HIS A 319 5.62 -5.32 -11.66
C HIS A 319 6.97 -4.83 -11.10
N MET A 320 7.99 -4.68 -11.95
CA MET A 320 9.34 -4.31 -11.50
C MET A 320 9.48 -2.82 -11.18
N PHE A 321 8.59 -1.97 -11.70
CA PHE A 321 8.49 -0.52 -11.45
C PHE A 321 9.87 0.14 -11.30
N ALA A 322 10.69 0.05 -12.36
CA ALA A 322 12.08 0.44 -12.28
C ALA A 322 12.22 1.94 -12.00
N GLY A 323 13.05 2.28 -11.02
CA GLY A 323 13.40 3.65 -10.67
C GLY A 323 14.92 3.81 -10.50
N PRO A 324 15.41 5.05 -10.29
CA PRO A 324 16.84 5.36 -10.34
C PRO A 324 17.65 4.89 -9.12
N ASP A 325 16.97 4.60 -8.00
CA ASP A 325 17.61 4.25 -6.73
C ASP A 325 18.11 2.80 -6.70
N TYR A 326 19.03 2.54 -5.78
CA TYR A 326 19.53 1.21 -5.44
C TYR A 326 19.42 0.99 -3.94
N SER A 327 19.22 -0.27 -3.54
CA SER A 327 19.21 -0.65 -2.12
C SER A 327 20.56 -0.36 -1.47
N VAL A 328 20.53 0.27 -0.29
CA VAL A 328 21.69 0.45 0.60
C VAL A 328 21.53 -0.28 1.93
N ILE A 329 20.57 -1.22 2.02
CA ILE A 329 20.34 -2.06 3.20
C ILE A 329 20.81 -3.49 2.95
N HIS A 330 21.10 -4.19 4.04
CA HIS A 330 21.64 -5.56 4.04
C HIS A 330 20.80 -6.50 3.14
N PRO A 331 21.41 -7.36 2.31
CA PRO A 331 20.71 -8.17 1.30
C PRO A 331 19.74 -9.20 1.88
N GLY A 332 19.88 -9.58 3.16
CA GLY A 332 18.89 -10.39 3.89
C GLY A 332 17.60 -9.63 4.27
N ILE A 333 17.56 -8.31 4.09
CA ILE A 333 16.41 -7.44 4.41
C ILE A 333 15.70 -6.98 3.12
N PHE A 334 16.46 -6.65 2.07
CA PHE A 334 15.90 -6.29 0.76
C PHE A 334 16.83 -6.74 -0.38
N PRO A 335 16.31 -7.28 -1.50
CA PRO A 335 14.89 -7.36 -1.90
C PRO A 335 14.03 -8.27 -1.01
N HIS A 336 12.72 -8.01 -0.97
CA HIS A 336 11.82 -8.82 -0.14
C HIS A 336 11.87 -10.29 -0.57
N ASN A 337 12.08 -11.18 0.39
CA ASN A 337 12.29 -12.59 0.14
C ASN A 337 11.66 -13.41 1.28
N VAL A 338 10.76 -14.32 0.91
CA VAL A 338 10.02 -15.19 1.85
C VAL A 338 10.99 -16.05 2.68
N GLU A 339 12.00 -16.65 2.04
CA GLU A 339 12.98 -17.52 2.70
C GLU A 339 13.90 -16.73 3.66
N ALA A 340 14.29 -15.50 3.28
CA ALA A 340 15.09 -14.64 4.16
C ALA A 340 14.29 -14.14 5.38
N ALA A 341 12.99 -13.89 5.21
CA ALA A 341 12.07 -13.52 6.29
C ALA A 341 11.73 -14.71 7.22
N GLU A 342 11.76 -15.94 6.72
CA GLU A 342 11.65 -17.18 7.51
C GLU A 342 12.95 -17.55 8.25
N LEU A 343 14.11 -17.04 7.81
CA LEU A 343 15.42 -17.40 8.35
C LEU A 343 15.88 -16.52 9.53
N ALA A 344 15.55 -15.23 9.51
CA ALA A 344 15.88 -14.30 10.58
C ALA A 344 15.02 -13.01 10.54
N THR A 345 14.82 -12.41 11.70
CA THR A 345 14.18 -11.08 11.83
C THR A 345 15.11 -9.96 11.32
N ILE A 346 14.54 -8.80 10.99
CA ILE A 346 15.32 -7.60 10.60
C ILE A 346 16.37 -7.25 11.69
N ARG A 347 16.01 -7.37 12.98
CA ARG A 347 16.94 -7.11 14.11
C ARG A 347 18.14 -8.06 14.11
N GLN A 348 17.93 -9.33 13.79
CA GLN A 348 19.00 -10.33 13.65
C GLN A 348 19.82 -10.08 12.37
N TRP A 349 19.19 -9.80 11.22
CA TRP A 349 19.90 -9.48 9.98
C TRP A 349 20.86 -8.29 10.11
N LEU A 350 20.51 -7.29 10.92
CA LEU A 350 21.37 -6.13 11.22
C LEU A 350 22.52 -6.43 12.19
N GLN A 351 22.70 -7.67 12.66
CA GLN A 351 23.89 -8.09 13.44
C GLN A 351 24.97 -8.74 12.57
N PHE A 352 24.74 -8.89 11.26
CA PHE A 352 25.71 -9.44 10.31
C PHE A 352 26.31 -8.30 9.48
N ASP A 353 27.64 -8.37 9.27
CA ASP A 353 28.44 -7.43 8.47
C ASP A 353 28.39 -7.76 6.95
#